data_AF-A0A2V9IXZ4-F1
#
_entry.id   AF-A0A2V9IXZ4-F1
#
_cell.length_a   1.000
_cell.length_b   1.000
_cell.length_c   1.000
_cell.angle_alpha   90.00
_cell.angle_beta   90.00
_cell.angle_gamma   90.00
#
_symmetry.space_group_name_H-M   'P 1'
#
loop_
_entity.id
_entity.type
_entity.pdbx_description
1 polymer ?
#
loop_
_entity_poly.entity_id
_entity_poly.type
_entity_poly.pdbx_seq_one_letter_code
_entity_poly.pdbx_strand_id
1 'polypeptide(L)'
;MKRKKSSNTVRRSVALPRRLVEEVTALAPPELRQNLNRLVTVALKEFADRQKALEFEKVMAEMATDPGIKSENAVISTEFAIAETDGLKND
;
A
#
# COMPACT_ATOMS: atom_id res chain seq x y z
N MET A 1 9.06 -35.55 13.66
CA MET A 1 9.79 -35.00 12.49
C MET A 1 9.34 -33.56 12.26
N LYS A 2 10.20 -32.54 12.42
CA LYS A 2 9.80 -31.14 12.21
C LYS A 2 9.70 -30.85 10.71
N ARG A 3 8.51 -30.47 10.22
CA ARG A 3 8.32 -30.00 8.83
C ARG A 3 9.09 -28.68 8.64
N LYS A 4 10.13 -28.69 7.81
CA LYS A 4 10.77 -27.45 7.32
C LYS A 4 9.77 -26.71 6.44
N LYS A 5 9.30 -25.53 6.87
CA LYS A 5 8.60 -24.59 5.98
C LYS A 5 9.58 -24.22 4.86
N SER A 6 9.26 -24.56 3.62
CA SER A 6 10.01 -24.08 2.47
C SER A 6 9.84 -22.56 2.37
N SER A 7 10.92 -21.82 2.55
CA SER A 7 10.90 -20.39 2.25
C SER A 7 10.69 -20.22 0.74
N ASN A 8 9.57 -19.62 0.33
CA ASN A 8 9.32 -19.21 -1.07
C ASN A 8 10.20 -18.01 -1.46
N THR A 9 11.51 -18.16 -1.31
CA THR A 9 12.49 -17.14 -1.68
C THR A 9 12.74 -17.25 -3.17
N VAL A 10 12.29 -16.24 -3.91
CA VAL A 10 12.59 -16.11 -5.33
C VAL A 10 13.94 -15.41 -5.49
N ARG A 11 14.89 -16.07 -6.17
CA ARG A 11 16.19 -15.47 -6.51
C ARG A 11 16.21 -15.17 -8.01
N ARG A 12 16.48 -13.92 -8.37
CA ARG A 12 16.56 -13.45 -9.76
C ARG A 12 17.76 -12.54 -9.94
N SER A 13 18.41 -12.65 -11.09
CA SER A 13 19.42 -11.70 -11.54
C SER A 13 18.77 -10.70 -12.48
N VAL A 14 19.07 -9.41 -12.31
CA VAL A 14 18.52 -8.33 -13.11
C VAL A 14 19.67 -7.43 -13.55
N ALA A 15 19.68 -7.05 -14.83
CA ALA A 15 20.62 -6.07 -15.33
C ALA A 15 20.09 -4.66 -15.02
N LEU A 16 20.88 -3.88 -14.27
CA LEU A 16 20.55 -2.50 -13.94
C LEU A 16 21.64 -1.57 -14.47
N PRO A 17 21.28 -0.35 -14.95
CA PRO A 17 22.26 0.65 -15.31
C PRO A 17 23.16 0.99 -14.12
N ARG A 18 24.47 1.01 -14.34
CA ARG A 18 25.45 1.30 -13.28
C ARG A 18 25.20 2.66 -12.61
N ARG A 19 24.91 3.70 -13.41
CA ARG A 19 24.59 5.04 -12.92
C ARG A 19 23.42 5.03 -11.93
N LEU A 20 22.35 4.29 -12.25
CA LEU A 20 21.19 4.16 -11.38
C LEU A 20 21.57 3.52 -10.03
N VAL A 21 22.39 2.47 -10.04
CA VAL A 21 22.82 1.82 -8.79
C VAL A 21 23.66 2.77 -7.93
N GLU A 22 24.55 3.55 -8.55
CA GLU A 22 25.39 4.53 -7.87
C GLU A 22 24.55 5.66 -7.24
N GLU A 23 23.61 6.24 -7.99
CA GLU A 23 22.69 7.29 -7.51
C GLU A 23 21.84 6.80 -6.33
N VAL A 24 21.20 5.63 -6.48
CA VAL A 24 20.34 5.06 -5.44
C VAL A 24 21.16 4.70 -4.19
N THR A 25 22.39 4.22 -4.36
CA THR A 25 23.28 3.90 -3.23
C THR A 25 23.75 5.16 -2.50
N ALA A 26 24.00 6.27 -3.21
CA ALA A 26 24.36 7.55 -2.60
C ALA A 26 23.22 8.13 -1.74
N LEU A 27 21.98 7.99 -2.22
CA LEU A 27 20.78 8.45 -1.52
C LEU A 27 20.31 7.48 -0.42
N ALA A 28 20.75 6.21 -0.47
CA ALA A 28 20.32 5.21 0.48
C ALA A 28 20.79 5.55 1.92
N PRO A 29 19.98 5.19 2.94
CA PRO A 29 20.41 5.21 4.33
C PRO A 29 21.71 4.41 4.53
N PRO A 30 22.61 4.84 5.45
CA PRO A 30 23.91 4.19 5.67
C PRO A 30 23.83 2.67 5.85
N GLU A 31 22.76 2.19 6.49
CA GLU A 31 22.53 0.78 6.81
C GLU A 31 22.21 -0.08 5.57
N LEU A 32 21.85 0.55 4.45
CA LEU A 32 21.47 -0.12 3.21
C LEU A 32 22.56 -0.02 2.12
N ARG A 33 23.50 0.92 2.22
CA ARG A 33 24.56 1.15 1.22
C ARG A 33 25.47 -0.05 1.00
N GLN A 34 25.72 -0.83 2.04
CA GLN A 34 26.62 -1.99 2.02
C GLN A 34 25.96 -3.28 1.54
N ASN A 35 24.63 -3.28 1.33
CA ASN A 35 23.89 -4.49 0.94
C ASN A 35 22.83 -4.17 -0.11
N LEU A 36 23.23 -4.28 -1.39
CA LEU A 36 22.37 -4.01 -2.53
C LEU A 36 21.11 -4.88 -2.55
N ASN A 37 21.18 -6.14 -2.13
CA ASN A 37 20.01 -7.03 -2.07
C ASN A 37 18.97 -6.53 -1.05
N ARG A 38 19.43 -6.05 0.11
CA ARG A 38 18.55 -5.46 1.13
C ARG A 38 17.95 -4.15 0.63
N LEU A 39 18.75 -3.30 0.00
CA LEU A 39 18.30 -2.04 -0.61
C LEU A 39 17.21 -2.29 -1.65
N VAL A 40 17.43 -3.20 -2.58
CA VAL A 40 16.44 -3.60 -3.61
C VAL A 40 15.18 -4.17 -2.97
N THR A 41 15.32 -5.02 -1.94
CA THR A 41 14.15 -5.59 -1.25
C THR A 41 13.30 -4.53 -0.57
N VAL A 42 13.91 -3.53 0.07
CA VAL A 42 13.18 -2.42 0.71
C VAL A 42 12.49 -1.57 -0.36
N ALA A 43 13.21 -1.18 -1.41
CA ALA A 43 12.66 -0.38 -2.49
C ALA A 43 11.47 -1.06 -3.20
N LEU A 44 11.55 -2.38 -3.43
CA LEU A 44 10.45 -3.14 -4.02
C LEU A 44 9.22 -3.23 -3.11
N LYS A 45 9.40 -3.33 -1.79
CA LYS A 45 8.28 -3.31 -0.84
C LYS A 45 7.58 -1.96 -0.85
N GLU A 46 8.33 -0.88 -0.73
CA GLU A 46 7.78 0.48 -0.76
C GLU A 46 7.10 0.78 -2.10
N PHE A 47 7.66 0.32 -3.22
CA PHE A 47 7.00 0.42 -4.51
C PHE A 47 5.68 -0.35 -4.54
N ALA A 48 5.68 -1.62 -4.10
CA ALA A 48 4.46 -2.42 -4.07
C ALA A 48 3.38 -1.83 -3.17
N ASP A 49 3.74 -1.28 -2.02
CA ASP A 49 2.81 -0.66 -1.08
C ASP A 49 2.23 0.62 -1.67
N ARG A 50 3.05 1.46 -2.33
CA ARG A 50 2.55 2.64 -3.07
C ARG A 50 1.62 2.26 -4.21
N GLN A 51 1.96 1.23 -4.99
CA GLN A 51 1.10 0.78 -6.08
C GLN A 51 -0.27 0.31 -5.58
N LYS A 52 -0.30 -0.44 -4.47
CA LYS A 52 -1.56 -0.86 -3.84
C LYS A 52 -2.37 0.33 -3.33
N ALA A 53 -1.72 1.32 -2.72
CA ALA A 53 -2.40 2.52 -2.23
C ALA A 53 -3.03 3.31 -3.40
N LEU A 54 -2.30 3.48 -4.50
CA LEU A 54 -2.80 4.16 -5.70
C LEU A 54 -3.96 3.38 -6.36
N GLU A 55 -3.84 2.05 -6.44
CA GLU A 55 -4.92 1.22 -6.97
C GLU A 55 -6.16 1.30 -6.10
N PHE A 56 -5.99 1.25 -4.77
CA PHE A 56 -7.09 1.42 -3.83
C PHE A 56 -7.75 2.79 -3.97
N GLU A 57 -6.98 3.87 -4.02
CA GLU A 57 -7.50 5.23 -4.20
C GLU A 57 -8.28 5.35 -5.51
N LYS A 58 -7.76 4.77 -6.60
CA LYS A 58 -8.45 4.73 -7.89
C LYS A 58 -9.78 4.00 -7.80
N VAL A 59 -9.81 2.81 -7.20
CA VAL A 59 -11.05 2.03 -7.03
C VAL A 59 -12.04 2.79 -6.15
N MET A 60 -11.59 3.42 -5.07
CA MET A 60 -12.44 4.25 -4.21
C MET A 60 -13.03 5.44 -4.97
N ALA A 61 -12.24 6.09 -5.84
CA ALA A 61 -12.73 7.19 -6.67
C ALA A 61 -13.78 6.72 -7.67
N GLU A 62 -13.57 5.57 -8.32
CA GLU A 62 -14.55 4.95 -9.22
C GLU A 62 -15.85 4.60 -8.47
N MET A 63 -15.75 3.94 -7.32
CA MET A 63 -16.90 3.63 -6.46
C MET A 63 -17.64 4.89 -6.00
N ALA A 64 -16.92 5.94 -5.62
CA ALA A 64 -17.52 7.21 -5.20
C ALA A 64 -18.25 7.92 -6.35
N THR A 65 -17.92 7.63 -7.61
CA THR A 65 -18.64 8.15 -8.77
C THR A 65 -19.83 7.30 -9.20
N ASP A 66 -19.91 6.04 -8.75
CA ASP A 66 -20.96 5.09 -9.11
C ASP A 66 -22.35 5.58 -8.66
N PRO A 67 -23.33 5.74 -9.58
CA PRO A 67 -24.66 6.24 -9.24
C PRO A 67 -25.46 5.33 -8.30
N GLY A 68 -25.30 4.00 -8.40
CA GLY A 68 -25.99 3.03 -7.55
C GLY A 68 -25.45 3.07 -6.12
N ILE A 69 -24.12 3.15 -5.96
CA ILE A 69 -23.50 3.34 -4.64
C ILE A 69 -23.94 4.67 -4.04
N LYS A 70 -24.02 5.75 -4.84
CA LYS A 70 -24.51 7.05 -4.36
C LYS A 70 -25.97 6.99 -3.89
N SER A 71 -26.85 6.34 -4.65
CA SER A 71 -28.26 6.24 -4.26
C SER A 71 -28.43 5.44 -2.97
N GLU A 72 -27.74 4.30 -2.84
CA GLU A 72 -27.85 3.48 -1.63
C GLU A 72 -27.24 4.18 -0.42
N ASN A 73 -26.09 4.84 -0.58
CA ASN A 73 -25.51 5.64 0.50
C ASN A 73 -26.45 6.78 0.93
N ALA A 74 -27.17 7.42 0.01
CA ALA A 74 -28.14 8.47 0.37
C ALA A 74 -29.34 7.91 1.16
N VAL A 75 -29.82 6.72 0.81
CA VAL A 75 -30.86 6.02 1.58
C VAL A 75 -30.36 5.71 2.99
N ILE A 76 -29.18 5.09 3.11
CA ILE A 76 -28.57 4.76 4.40
C ILE A 76 -28.37 6.03 5.25
N SER A 77 -27.81 7.10 4.68
CA SER A 77 -27.64 8.37 5.40
C SER A 77 -28.96 8.94 5.91
N THR A 78 -30.06 8.76 5.17
CA THR A 78 -31.38 9.21 5.60
C THR A 78 -31.92 8.35 6.74
N GLU A 79 -31.83 7.04 6.62
CA GLU A 79 -32.31 6.09 7.64
C GLU A 79 -31.57 6.24 8.98
N PHE A 80 -30.26 6.50 8.92
CA PHE A 80 -29.40 6.60 10.10
C PHE A 80 -29.20 8.03 10.61
N ALA A 81 -29.82 9.04 10.00
CA ALA A 81 -29.66 10.44 10.39
C ALA A 81 -29.98 10.71 11.88
N ILE A 82 -30.93 9.97 12.46
CA ILE A 82 -31.31 10.11 13.88
C ILE A 82 -30.19 9.61 14.81
N ALA A 83 -29.39 8.65 14.36
CA ALA A 83 -28.31 8.03 15.15
C ALA A 83 -26.96 8.77 15.01
N GLU A 84 -26.83 9.75 14.13
CA GLU A 84 -25.58 10.50 13.93
C GLU A 84 -25.11 11.24 15.19
N THR A 85 -26.04 11.61 16.08
CA THR A 85 -25.75 12.28 17.35
C THR A 85 -25.73 11.33 18.55
N ASP A 86 -25.89 10.02 18.34
CA ASP A 86 -25.89 9.07 19.43
C ASP A 86 -24.54 9.09 20.16
N GLY A 87 -24.57 9.31 21.47
CA GLY A 87 -23.38 9.37 22.31
C GLY A 87 -22.73 10.76 22.42
N LEU A 88 -23.17 11.76 21.65
CA LEU A 88 -22.81 13.16 21.87
C LEU A 88 -23.72 13.77 22.95
N LYS A 89 -23.33 13.60 24.23
CA LYS A 89 -23.96 14.36 25.33
C LYS A 89 -23.46 15.81 25.28
N ASN A 90 -24.38 16.76 25.30
CA ASN A 90 -24.11 18.15 25.67
C ASN A 90 -23.98 18.28 27.20
N ASP A 91 -23.00 17.58 27.80
CA ASP A 91 -22.59 17.79 29.21
C ASP A 91 -21.19 18.40 29.24
#